data_AF-A0A069D571-F1
#
_entry.id   AF-A0A069D571-F1
#
_cell.length_a   1.000
_cell.length_b   1.000
_cell.length_c   1.000
_cell.angle_alpha   90.00
_cell.angle_beta   90.00
_cell.angle_gamma   90.00
#
_symmetry.space_group_name_H-M   'P 1'
#
loop_
_entity.id
_entity.type
_entity.pdbx_description
1 polymer ?
#
loop_
_entity_poly.entity_id
_entity_poly.type
_entity_poly.pdbx_seq_one_letter_code
_entity_poly.pdbx_strand_id
1 'polypeptide(L)'
;MAYTETNILIKEGFQKQQEQLHEFQQKLEKQQHNPLPVQKHLHSIELKSSKVVIALVSLCVALLCSMSCNIYQFSANSRLNDNDIKFRYIKAFGEITPKNLLKLETIFEYEPDKQKQRSLRKMVEEYEQQVEERAKELEQARLKEAQAEQLRQEADKIKQKK
;
A
#
# COMPACT_ATOMS: atom_id res chain seq x y z
N MET A 1 2.37 -83.54 -18.31
CA MET A 1 2.44 -82.63 -19.48
C MET A 1 2.37 -81.15 -19.10
N ALA A 2 1.79 -80.76 -17.95
CA ALA A 2 1.66 -79.34 -17.53
C ALA A 2 2.98 -78.57 -17.24
N TYR A 3 4.06 -79.26 -16.81
CA TYR A 3 5.34 -78.59 -16.47
C TYR A 3 6.14 -78.13 -17.70
N THR A 4 5.91 -78.73 -18.87
CA THR A 4 6.65 -78.37 -20.08
C THR A 4 6.04 -77.12 -20.72
N GLU A 5 4.71 -76.98 -20.68
CA GLU A 5 4.00 -75.80 -21.20
C GLU A 5 4.31 -74.53 -20.41
N THR A 6 4.40 -74.61 -19.08
CA THR A 6 4.72 -73.43 -18.25
C THR A 6 6.13 -72.89 -18.49
N ASN A 7 7.11 -73.77 -18.72
CA ASN A 7 8.48 -73.36 -19.04
C ASN A 7 8.59 -72.72 -20.43
N ILE A 8 7.81 -73.20 -21.41
CA ILE A 8 7.76 -72.60 -22.74
C ILE A 8 7.13 -71.21 -22.67
N LEU A 9 6.01 -71.06 -21.94
CA LEU A 9 5.34 -69.77 -21.79
C LEU A 9 6.21 -68.72 -21.07
N ILE A 10 6.96 -69.14 -20.05
CA ILE A 10 7.91 -68.25 -19.35
C ILE A 10 9.03 -67.81 -20.30
N LYS A 11 9.55 -68.73 -21.13
CA LYS A 11 10.60 -68.43 -22.10
C LYS A 11 10.12 -67.47 -23.19
N GLU A 12 8.92 -67.68 -23.71
CA GLU A 12 8.28 -66.78 -24.68
C GLU A 12 8.00 -65.40 -24.07
N GLY A 13 7.55 -65.35 -22.81
CA GLY A 13 7.36 -64.10 -22.08
C GLY A 13 8.67 -63.32 -21.94
N PHE A 14 9.76 -63.99 -21.57
CA PHE A 14 11.09 -63.39 -21.49
C PHE A 14 11.60 -62.88 -22.84
N GLN A 15 11.40 -63.66 -23.91
CA GLN A 15 11.81 -63.29 -25.25
C GLN A 15 11.07 -62.02 -25.74
N LYS A 16 9.76 -61.98 -25.52
CA LYS A 16 8.91 -60.84 -25.87
C LYS A 16 9.30 -59.59 -25.07
N GLN A 17 9.65 -59.75 -23.80
CA GLN A 17 10.09 -58.65 -22.96
C GLN A 17 11.45 -58.10 -23.41
N GLN A 18 12.36 -58.95 -23.90
CA GLN A 18 13.62 -58.50 -24.51
C GLN A 18 13.41 -57.76 -25.84
N GLU A 19 12.52 -58.25 -26.71
CA GLU A 19 12.20 -57.54 -27.96
C GLU A 19 11.60 -56.15 -27.70
N GLN A 20 10.72 -56.03 -26.71
CA GLN A 20 10.16 -54.74 -26.31
C GLN A 20 11.21 -53.78 -25.76
N LEU A 21 12.19 -54.29 -24.99
CA LEU A 21 13.31 -53.50 -24.50
C LEU A 21 14.22 -53.02 -25.64
N HIS A 22 14.50 -53.88 -26.61
CA HIS A 22 15.28 -53.52 -27.80
C HIS A 22 14.55 -52.49 -28.68
N GLU A 23 13.25 -52.65 -28.90
CA GLU A 23 12.46 -51.68 -29.67
C GLU A 23 12.42 -50.32 -28.95
N PHE A 24 12.30 -50.33 -27.62
CA PHE A 24 12.32 -49.12 -26.80
C PHE A 24 13.68 -48.41 -26.83
N GLN A 25 14.78 -49.16 -26.71
CA GLN A 25 16.13 -48.62 -26.89
C GLN A 25 16.32 -48.02 -28.27
N GLN A 26 15.86 -48.68 -29.33
CA GLN A 26 15.98 -48.17 -30.69
C GLN A 26 15.15 -46.88 -30.89
N LYS A 27 13.97 -46.78 -30.25
CA LYS A 27 13.17 -45.54 -30.25
C LYS A 27 13.87 -44.42 -29.49
N LEU A 28 14.51 -44.71 -28.36
CA LEU A 28 15.31 -43.74 -27.60
C LEU A 28 16.53 -43.27 -28.40
N GLU A 29 17.25 -44.16 -29.05
CA GLU A 29 18.39 -43.81 -29.91
C GLU A 29 17.95 -42.96 -31.12
N LYS A 30 16.83 -43.31 -31.77
CA LYS A 30 16.26 -42.49 -32.86
C LYS A 30 15.80 -41.12 -32.39
N GLN A 31 15.22 -41.02 -31.18
CA GLN A 31 14.86 -39.74 -30.56
C GLN A 31 16.09 -38.91 -30.17
N GLN A 32 17.18 -39.57 -29.75
CA GLN A 32 18.45 -38.92 -29.44
C GLN A 32 19.16 -38.41 -30.70
N HIS A 33 19.06 -39.13 -31.82
CA HIS A 33 19.70 -38.75 -33.08
C HIS A 33 18.88 -37.75 -33.92
N ASN A 34 17.56 -37.67 -33.70
CA ASN A 34 16.70 -36.63 -34.24
C ASN A 34 16.11 -35.80 -33.08
N PRO A 35 16.88 -34.87 -32.50
CA PRO A 35 16.29 -33.92 -31.57
C PRO A 35 15.25 -33.10 -32.35
N LEU A 36 13.96 -33.32 -32.06
CA LEU A 36 12.91 -32.39 -32.46
C LEU A 36 13.39 -30.98 -32.10
N PRO A 37 13.38 -30.01 -33.03
CA PRO A 37 13.82 -28.67 -32.71
C PRO A 37 12.88 -28.16 -31.64
N VAL A 38 13.34 -28.14 -30.38
CA VAL A 38 12.66 -27.44 -29.30
C VAL A 38 12.71 -25.99 -29.71
N GLN A 39 11.65 -25.50 -30.34
CA GLN A 39 11.51 -24.12 -30.77
C GLN A 39 11.36 -23.28 -29.50
N LYS A 40 12.48 -23.03 -28.84
CA LYS A 40 12.56 -22.09 -27.74
C LYS A 40 12.34 -20.72 -28.39
N HIS A 41 11.14 -20.15 -28.24
CA HIS A 41 10.90 -18.74 -28.48
C HIS A 41 11.65 -17.93 -27.41
N LEU A 42 12.98 -17.94 -27.49
CA LEU A 42 13.84 -17.04 -26.76
C LEU A 42 13.66 -15.68 -27.44
N HIS A 43 12.94 -14.78 -26.78
CA HIS A 43 13.04 -13.36 -27.08
C HIS A 43 14.47 -12.93 -26.73
N SER A 44 15.41 -13.16 -27.65
CA SER A 44 16.72 -12.54 -27.58
C SER A 44 16.52 -11.08 -27.96
N ILE A 45 16.48 -10.22 -26.95
CA ILE A 45 16.59 -8.77 -27.18
C ILE A 45 18.03 -8.55 -27.67
N GLU A 46 18.25 -8.62 -28.98
CA GLU A 46 19.53 -8.27 -29.58
C GLU A 46 19.75 -6.76 -29.43
N LEU A 47 20.45 -6.38 -28.37
CA LEU A 47 20.93 -5.02 -28.09
C LEU A 47 22.07 -4.61 -29.06
N LYS A 48 21.95 -4.94 -30.35
CA LYS A 48 22.95 -4.63 -31.38
C LYS A 48 22.81 -3.20 -31.89
N SER A 49 21.61 -2.63 -31.80
CA SER A 49 21.32 -1.25 -32.19
C SER A 49 21.66 -0.29 -31.06
N SER A 50 22.70 0.53 -31.26
CA SER A 50 23.12 1.58 -30.32
C SER A 50 21.96 2.49 -29.91
N LYS A 51 21.00 2.75 -30.82
CA LYS A 51 19.80 3.57 -30.53
C LYS A 51 18.89 2.94 -29.46
N VAL A 52 18.73 1.62 -29.47
CA VAL A 52 17.89 0.91 -28.49
C VAL A 52 18.57 0.91 -27.12
N VAL A 53 19.88 0.70 -27.07
CA VAL A 53 20.66 0.78 -25.83
C VAL A 53 20.59 2.18 -25.24
N ILE A 54 20.80 3.22 -26.06
CA ILE A 54 20.70 4.62 -25.62
C ILE A 54 19.28 4.94 -25.12
N ALA A 55 18.24 4.46 -25.81
CA ALA A 55 16.85 4.66 -25.38
C ALA A 55 16.53 3.94 -24.06
N LEU A 56 17.05 2.74 -23.84
CA LEU A 56 16.89 2.02 -22.58
C LEU A 56 17.62 2.72 -21.44
N VAL A 57 18.86 3.19 -21.69
CA VAL A 57 19.63 3.96 -20.70
C VAL A 57 18.93 5.28 -20.37
N SER A 58 18.45 6.02 -21.37
CA SER A 58 17.73 7.28 -21.13
C SER A 58 16.42 7.06 -20.38
N LEU A 59 15.68 5.99 -20.70
CA LEU A 59 14.48 5.61 -19.96
C LEU A 59 14.80 5.27 -18.51
N CYS A 60 15.84 4.47 -18.25
CA CYS A 60 16.29 4.16 -16.89
C CYS A 60 16.67 5.42 -16.12
N VAL A 61 17.43 6.33 -16.72
CA VAL A 61 17.80 7.61 -16.09
C VAL A 61 16.55 8.45 -15.80
N ALA A 62 15.62 8.57 -16.75
CA ALA A 62 14.38 9.32 -16.55
C ALA A 62 13.53 8.74 -15.41
N LEU A 63 13.42 7.41 -15.33
CA LEU A 63 12.72 6.72 -14.24
C LEU A 63 13.40 6.95 -12.89
N LEU A 64 14.73 6.88 -12.83
CA LEU A 64 15.49 7.17 -11.61
C LEU A 64 15.30 8.63 -11.16
N CYS A 65 15.42 9.59 -12.07
CA CYS A 65 15.16 11.00 -11.78
C CYS A 65 13.73 11.22 -11.28
N SER A 66 12.74 10.61 -11.94
CA SER A 66 11.34 10.66 -11.51
C SER A 66 11.17 10.11 -10.11
N MET A 67 11.76 8.95 -9.81
CA MET A 67 11.70 8.33 -8.48
C MET A 67 12.34 9.23 -7.42
N SER A 68 13.53 9.78 -7.68
CA SER A 68 14.20 10.71 -6.77
C SER A 68 13.37 11.97 -6.51
N CYS A 69 12.78 12.56 -7.55
CA CYS A 69 11.88 13.71 -7.42
C CYS A 69 10.64 13.36 -6.59
N ASN A 70 10.05 12.18 -6.79
CA ASN A 70 8.90 11.73 -6.00
C ASN A 70 9.27 11.54 -4.51
N ILE A 71 10.43 10.95 -4.22
CA ILE A 71 10.92 10.77 -2.84
C ILE A 71 11.16 12.13 -2.18
N TYR A 72 11.80 13.06 -2.89
CA TYR A 72 12.02 14.42 -2.39
C TYR A 72 10.70 15.14 -2.09
N GLN A 73 9.74 15.09 -3.03
CA GLN A 73 8.41 15.67 -2.83
C GLN A 73 7.68 15.02 -1.65
N PHE A 74 7.76 13.71 -1.50
CA PHE A 74 7.17 12.98 -0.38
C PHE A 74 7.77 13.42 0.96
N SER A 75 9.10 13.56 1.04
CA SER A 75 9.79 14.05 2.23
C SER A 75 9.39 15.49 2.56
N ALA A 76 9.37 16.39 1.57
CA ALA A 76 8.93 17.77 1.75
C ALA A 76 7.47 17.85 2.23
N ASN A 77 6.58 17.07 1.63
CA ASN A 77 5.18 17.00 2.04
C ASN A 77 5.01 16.45 3.46
N SER A 78 5.80 15.43 3.84
CA SER A 78 5.79 14.91 5.22
C SER A 78 6.20 16.00 6.21
N ARG A 79 7.23 16.80 5.89
CA ARG A 79 7.67 17.91 6.75
C ARG A 79 6.60 18.99 6.90
N LEU A 80 5.88 19.32 5.81
CA LEU A 80 4.77 20.28 5.88
C LEU A 80 3.64 19.76 6.77
N ASN A 81 3.26 18.49 6.63
CA ASN A 81 2.25 17.86 7.47
C ASN A 81 2.67 17.79 8.95
N ASP A 82 3.95 17.53 9.23
CA ASP A 82 4.49 17.52 10.59
C ASP A 82 4.52 18.94 11.20
N ASN A 83 4.80 19.97 10.40
CA ASN A 83 4.71 21.36 10.85
C ASN A 83 3.27 21.81 11.11
N ASP A 84 2.32 21.39 10.27
CA ASP A 84 0.90 21.67 10.47
C ASP A 84 0.41 21.13 11.82
N ILE A 85 0.70 19.86 12.13
CA ILE A 85 0.29 19.30 13.42
C ILE A 85 0.97 19.98 14.60
N LYS A 86 2.26 20.36 14.49
CA LYS A 86 2.95 21.14 15.54
C LYS A 86 2.24 22.46 15.79
N PHE A 87 1.84 23.16 14.72
CA PHE A 87 1.14 24.44 14.82
C PHE A 87 -0.26 24.29 15.45
N ARG A 88 -1.06 23.33 14.98
CA ARG A 88 -2.40 23.07 15.54
C ARG A 88 -2.34 22.66 17.01
N TYR A 89 -1.33 21.85 17.38
CA TYR A 89 -1.08 21.50 18.77
C TYR A 89 -0.81 22.75 19.61
N ILE A 90 0.12 23.62 19.20
CA ILE A 90 0.42 24.86 19.94
C ILE A 90 -0.84 25.74 20.07
N LYS A 91 -1.62 25.85 18.99
CA LYS A 91 -2.88 26.62 18.97
C LYS A 91 -3.91 26.05 19.96
N ALA A 92 -4.02 24.73 20.07
CA ALA A 92 -4.95 24.07 21.00
C ALA A 92 -4.60 24.32 22.46
N PHE A 93 -3.31 24.42 22.80
CA PHE A 93 -2.87 24.64 24.19
C PHE A 93 -2.90 26.12 24.61
N GLY A 94 -2.98 27.07 23.67
CA GLY A 94 -3.06 28.52 23.93
C GLY A 94 -1.76 29.14 24.44
N GLU A 95 -1.09 28.50 25.39
CA GLU A 95 0.24 28.84 25.89
C GLU A 95 1.10 27.57 25.94
N ILE A 96 2.31 27.63 25.37
CA ILE A 96 3.25 26.50 25.41
C ILE A 96 4.44 26.80 26.33
N THR A 97 4.60 25.96 27.35
CA THR A 97 5.76 26.00 28.23
C THR A 97 7.01 25.48 27.49
N PRO A 98 8.23 26.02 27.74
CA PRO A 98 9.45 25.52 27.10
C PRO A 98 9.66 24.00 27.22
N LYS A 99 9.25 23.41 28.37
CA LYS A 99 9.29 21.96 28.59
C LYS A 99 8.40 21.17 27.63
N ASN A 100 7.21 21.69 27.32
CA ASN A 100 6.26 21.03 26.42
C ASN A 100 6.65 21.22 24.96
N LEU A 101 7.18 22.40 24.61
CA LEU A 101 7.76 22.65 23.29
C LEU A 101 8.94 21.73 23.02
N LEU A 102 9.84 21.55 24.00
CA LEU A 102 10.95 20.62 23.87
C LEU A 102 10.46 19.18 23.64
N LYS A 103 9.49 18.72 24.42
CA LYS A 103 8.90 17.38 24.22
C LYS A 103 8.28 17.21 22.83
N LEU A 104 7.61 18.25 22.33
CA LEU A 104 7.03 18.24 20.99
C LEU A 104 8.14 18.13 19.94
N GLU A 105 9.18 18.95 20.02
CA GLU A 105 10.33 18.88 19.12
C GLU A 105 11.06 17.53 19.22
N THR A 106 11.16 16.93 20.40
CA THR A 106 11.72 15.58 20.56
C THR A 106 10.94 14.55 19.76
N ILE A 107 9.61 14.57 19.79
CA ILE A 107 8.76 13.57 19.10
C ILE A 107 8.83 13.71 17.57
N PHE A 108 9.17 14.88 17.05
CA PHE A 108 9.17 15.14 15.60
C PHE A 108 10.56 15.21 14.98
N GLU A 109 11.55 15.76 15.69
CA GLU A 109 12.88 16.06 15.16
C GLU A 109 13.97 15.17 15.79
N TYR A 110 14.11 15.18 17.12
CA TYR A 110 15.25 14.53 17.78
C TYR A 110 15.13 13.00 17.89
N GLU A 111 13.96 12.51 18.30
CA GLU A 111 13.67 11.08 18.48
C GLU A 111 12.29 10.76 17.86
N PRO A 112 12.21 10.72 16.52
CA PRO A 112 10.94 10.62 15.81
C PRO A 112 10.23 9.29 16.12
N ASP A 113 9.10 9.40 16.81
CA ASP A 113 8.28 8.26 17.23
C ASP A 113 6.92 8.30 16.52
N LYS A 114 6.74 7.41 15.53
CA LYS A 114 5.51 7.35 14.72
C LYS A 114 4.26 7.02 15.53
N GLN A 115 4.38 6.33 16.66
CA GLN A 115 3.25 6.04 17.53
C GLN A 115 2.86 7.30 18.31
N LYS A 116 3.83 7.99 18.91
CA LYS A 116 3.58 9.26 19.62
C LYS A 116 3.05 10.35 18.68
N GLN A 117 3.59 10.46 17.46
CA GLN A 117 3.08 11.39 16.44
C GLN A 117 1.59 11.12 16.11
N ARG A 118 1.19 9.84 15.97
CA ARG A 118 -0.22 9.49 15.75
C ARG A 118 -1.10 9.83 16.95
N SER A 119 -0.64 9.54 18.16
CA SER A 119 -1.37 9.90 19.38
C SER A 119 -1.55 11.41 19.53
N LEU A 120 -0.51 12.20 19.21
CA LEU A 120 -0.61 13.66 19.17
C LEU A 120 -1.62 14.14 18.13
N ARG A 121 -1.62 13.56 16.92
CA ARG A 121 -2.62 13.89 15.89
C ARG A 121 -4.05 13.67 16.40
N LYS A 122 -4.32 12.51 16.99
CA LYS A 122 -5.63 12.19 17.55
C LYS A 122 -6.05 13.15 18.66
N MET A 123 -5.14 13.45 19.59
CA MET A 123 -5.41 14.40 20.66
C MET A 123 -5.80 15.78 20.13
N VAL A 124 -5.09 16.29 19.12
CA VAL A 124 -5.39 17.59 18.51
C VAL A 124 -6.72 17.54 17.76
N GLU A 125 -6.99 16.47 17.01
CA GLU A 125 -8.24 16.29 16.28
C GLU A 125 -9.45 16.20 17.23
N GLU A 126 -9.34 15.44 18.33
CA GLU A 126 -10.37 15.35 19.37
C GLU A 126 -10.63 16.70 20.03
N TYR A 127 -9.57 17.48 20.31
CA TYR A 127 -9.73 18.83 20.85
C TYR A 127 -10.45 19.76 19.86
N GLU A 128 -10.05 19.74 18.58
CA GLU A 128 -10.67 20.56 17.53
C GLU A 128 -12.16 20.22 17.38
N GLN A 129 -12.52 18.94 17.40
CA GLN A 129 -13.91 18.47 17.38
C GLN A 129 -14.70 18.97 18.59
N GLN A 130 -14.15 18.86 19.81
CA GLN A 130 -14.82 19.35 21.02
C GLN A 130 -15.03 20.86 21.01
N VAL A 131 -14.07 21.62 20.47
CA VAL A 131 -14.21 23.07 20.33
C VAL A 131 -15.31 23.42 19.33
N GLU A 132 -15.38 22.70 18.22
CA GLU A 132 -16.44 22.88 17.21
C GLU A 132 -17.82 22.54 17.76
N GLU A 133 -17.96 21.42 18.49
CA GLU A 133 -19.20 21.02 19.13
C GLU A 133 -19.68 22.07 20.14
N ARG A 134 -18.79 22.54 21.03
CA ARG A 134 -19.13 23.60 21.99
C ARG A 134 -19.55 24.90 21.30
N ALA A 135 -18.89 25.26 20.20
CA ALA A 135 -19.26 26.45 19.43
C ALA A 135 -20.67 26.31 18.84
N LYS A 136 -21.00 25.14 18.28
CA LYS A 136 -22.34 24.82 17.76
C LYS A 136 -23.40 24.86 18.85
N GLU A 137 -23.14 24.25 20.00
CA GLU A 137 -24.06 24.27 21.15
C GLU A 137 -24.32 25.69 21.65
N LEU A 138 -23.26 26.50 21.75
CA LEU A 138 -23.36 27.90 22.16
C LEU A 138 -24.20 28.72 21.17
N GLU A 139 -23.99 28.52 19.87
CA GLU A 139 -24.78 29.20 18.84
C GLU A 139 -26.26 28.78 18.88
N GLN A 140 -26.54 27.49 19.06
CA GLN A 140 -27.91 27.01 19.25
C GLN A 140 -28.56 27.59 20.51
N ALA A 141 -27.83 27.70 21.62
CA ALA A 141 -28.32 28.31 22.84
C ALA A 141 -28.69 29.78 22.60
N ARG A 142 -27.83 30.55 21.90
CA ARG A 142 -28.08 31.95 21.54
C ARG A 142 -29.32 32.12 20.67
N LEU A 143 -29.54 31.23 19.69
CA LEU A 143 -30.74 31.27 18.84
C LEU A 143 -32.02 30.97 19.63
N LYS A 144 -31.98 29.99 20.53
CA LYS A 144 -33.12 29.65 21.40
C LYS A 144 -33.45 30.77 22.37
N GLU A 145 -32.45 31.44 22.93
CA GLU A 145 -32.62 32.60 23.81
C GLU A 145 -33.28 33.76 23.05
N ALA A 146 -32.79 34.09 21.85
CA ALA A 146 -33.39 35.12 21.00
C ALA A 146 -34.86 34.80 20.63
N GLN A 147 -35.17 33.54 20.34
CA GLN A 147 -36.54 33.11 20.07
C GLN A 147 -37.43 33.23 21.32
N ALA A 148 -36.92 32.85 22.49
CA ALA A 148 -37.65 32.96 23.74
C ALA A 148 -37.95 34.42 24.11
N GLU A 149 -37.02 35.34 23.87
CA GLU A 149 -37.23 36.77 24.05
C GLU A 149 -38.31 37.33 23.12
N GLN A 150 -38.30 36.95 21.83
CA GLN A 150 -39.34 37.34 20.87
C GLN A 150 -40.73 36.88 21.33
N LEU A 151 -40.86 35.61 21.73
CA LEU A 151 -42.12 35.06 22.22
C LEU A 151 -42.60 35.75 23.50
N ARG A 152 -41.69 36.13 24.41
CA ARG A 152 -42.03 36.92 25.61
C ARG A 152 -42.58 38.29 25.24
N GLN A 153 -41.91 39.00 24.33
CA GLN A 153 -42.37 40.31 23.86
C GLN A 153 -43.74 40.24 23.17
N GLU A 154 -43.99 39.20 22.37
CA GLU A 154 -45.30 38.97 21.74
C GLU A 154 -46.40 38.70 22.77
N ALA A 155 -46.12 37.85 23.78
CA ALA A 155 -47.07 37.56 24.85
C ALA A 155 -47.42 38.82 25.66
N ASP A 156 -46.45 39.68 25.95
CA ASP A 156 -46.68 40.94 26.68
C ASP A 156 -47.49 41.94 25.84
N LYS A 157 -47.23 42.04 24.53
CA LYS A 157 -48.05 42.84 23.60
C LYS A 157 -49.50 42.35 23.54
N ILE A 158 -49.73 41.04 23.59
CA ILE A 158 -51.09 40.47 23.60
C ILE A 158 -51.79 40.80 24.93
N LYS A 159 -51.09 40.70 26.07
CA LYS A 159 -51.65 41.06 27.39
C LYS A 159 -52.06 42.53 27.48
N GLN A 160 -51.27 43.45 26.92
CA GLN A 160 -51.59 44.89 26.94
C GLN A 160 -52.77 45.29 26.03
N LYS A 161 -53.16 44.42 25.08
CA LYS A 161 -54.32 44.66 24.18
C LYS A 161 -55.64 44.14 24.75
N LYS A 162 -55.64 43.44 25.88
CA LYS A 162 -56.84 42.99 26.61
C LYS A 162 -57.11 43.92 27.78
#